data_AF-A0A955IRQ7-F1
#
_entry.id   AF-A0A955IRQ7-F1
#
_cell.length_a   1.000
_cell.length_b   1.000
_cell.length_c   1.000
_cell.angle_alpha   90.00
_cell.angle_beta   90.00
_cell.angle_gamma   90.00
#
_symmetry.space_group_name_H-M   'P 1'
#
loop_
_entity.id
_entity.type
_entity.pdbx_description
1 polymer ?
#
loop_
_entity_poly.entity_id
_entity_poly.type
_entity_poly.pdbx_seq_one_letter_code
_entity_poly.pdbx_strand_id
1 'polypeptide(L)'
;MTIKNVYVDLLGHLGQTSTVEALFRDAHRPDIIALRHDIDHDLDLALEMAHVEHALGHRATYYLLHTHDYWHDPMLVDKCRQLVEYGHEVGLHLNVLTEWIDGRIVDLTAHIRELLRPLREGGVPIVGTSAHGDRACYEHQYINYWIWQELRGTNPSAHENGRSAEGIYVAEPRHQIAYPADERIHRPDGVSMPAWGVSMRACGLLYDAVHVQHDRYWTDTGGRWTRSDDPMRHDLSRGRHQVLVHPFWWRDTPRKIVINTINPEDTTYLAQAINEATSCRGRANSLLPAVDGHIPDNDTSQRDVMLETIRQIAAAWRAEP
;
A
#
# COMPACT_ATOMS: atom_id res chain seq x y z
N MET A 1 -3.84 16.96 8.37
CA MET A 1 -3.57 15.58 7.96
C MET A 1 -4.80 15.00 7.28
N THR A 2 -4.59 14.30 6.18
CA THR A 2 -5.60 13.45 5.53
C THR A 2 -5.64 12.05 6.16
N ILE A 3 -4.87 11.84 7.23
CA ILE A 3 -4.84 10.65 8.08
C ILE A 3 -5.53 10.96 9.41
N LYS A 4 -6.40 10.07 9.88
CA LYS A 4 -7.16 10.25 11.13
C LYS A 4 -6.22 10.30 12.34
N ASN A 5 -6.53 11.15 13.31
CA ASN A 5 -5.78 11.22 14.58
C ASN A 5 -5.73 9.89 15.33
N VAL A 6 -6.77 9.05 15.22
CA VAL A 6 -6.77 7.70 15.82
C VAL A 6 -5.64 6.81 15.29
N TYR A 7 -5.09 7.11 14.10
CA TYR A 7 -3.89 6.44 13.60
C TYR A 7 -2.65 6.83 14.40
N VAL A 8 -2.53 8.11 14.74
CA VAL A 8 -1.44 8.62 15.59
C VAL A 8 -1.54 8.01 16.99
N ASP A 9 -2.75 7.86 17.52
CA ASP A 9 -2.99 7.17 18.79
C ASP A 9 -2.56 5.69 18.71
N LEU A 10 -2.87 5.00 17.59
CA LEU A 10 -2.41 3.64 17.34
C LEU A 10 -0.88 3.58 17.32
N LEU A 11 -0.21 4.45 16.57
CA LEU A 11 1.26 4.49 16.51
C LEU A 11 1.87 4.69 17.90
N GLY A 12 1.34 5.63 18.69
CA GLY A 12 1.75 5.86 20.07
C GLY A 12 1.57 4.62 20.96
N HIS A 13 0.47 3.87 20.77
CA HIS A 13 0.21 2.61 21.49
C HIS A 13 1.16 1.48 21.09
N LEU A 14 1.49 1.36 19.80
CA LEU A 14 2.44 0.35 19.31
C LEU A 14 3.87 0.63 19.81
N GLY A 15 4.23 1.89 20.02
CA GLY A 15 5.61 2.28 20.30
C GLY A 15 6.50 2.01 19.08
N GLN A 16 7.76 1.64 19.26
CA GLN A 16 8.69 1.49 18.14
C GLN A 16 8.29 0.33 17.21
N THR A 17 7.95 0.64 15.95
CA THR A 17 7.66 -0.37 14.92
C THR A 17 8.86 -0.63 14.01
N SER A 18 8.79 -1.74 13.28
CA SER A 18 9.77 -2.17 12.28
C SER A 18 9.10 -2.63 10.99
N THR A 19 9.94 -2.97 10.02
CA THR A 19 9.51 -3.55 8.73
C THR A 19 9.25 -5.05 8.87
N VAL A 20 8.44 -5.60 7.97
CA VAL A 20 8.22 -7.04 7.85
C VAL A 20 9.51 -7.76 7.45
N GLU A 21 10.37 -7.16 6.62
CA GLU A 21 11.71 -7.70 6.34
C GLU A 21 12.55 -7.82 7.61
N ALA A 22 12.54 -6.82 8.50
CA ALA A 22 13.27 -6.91 9.76
C ALA A 22 12.76 -8.05 10.64
N LEU A 23 11.44 -8.26 10.69
CA LEU A 23 10.83 -9.39 11.38
C LEU A 23 11.23 -10.74 10.77
N PHE A 24 11.30 -10.82 9.44
CA PHE A 24 11.74 -12.00 8.70
C PHE A 24 13.22 -12.33 8.94
N ARG A 25 14.10 -11.33 8.80
CA ARG A 25 15.56 -11.53 8.92
C ARG A 25 16.00 -11.86 10.34
N ASP A 26 15.31 -11.29 11.32
CA ASP A 26 15.65 -11.47 12.73
C ASP A 26 14.61 -12.39 13.40
N ALA A 27 14.60 -13.66 13.00
CA ALA A 27 13.63 -14.66 13.47
C ALA A 27 13.66 -14.90 15.00
N HIS A 28 14.74 -14.50 15.68
CA HIS A 28 14.92 -14.71 17.11
C HIS A 28 14.85 -13.45 17.94
N ARG A 29 14.77 -12.26 17.34
CA ARG A 29 14.54 -11.03 18.08
C ARG A 29 13.21 -11.10 18.82
N PRO A 30 13.23 -11.00 20.16
CA PRO A 30 12.02 -10.84 20.93
C PRO A 30 11.50 -9.40 20.77
N ASP A 31 10.23 -9.21 21.11
CA ASP A 31 9.66 -7.88 21.36
C ASP A 31 9.80 -6.94 20.14
N ILE A 32 9.20 -7.38 19.02
CA ILE A 32 9.23 -6.66 17.74
C ILE A 32 7.82 -6.58 17.17
N ILE A 33 7.46 -5.39 16.69
CA ILE A 33 6.19 -5.12 16.02
C ILE A 33 6.51 -4.73 14.59
N ALA A 34 6.17 -5.59 13.63
CA ALA A 34 6.21 -5.24 12.22
C ALA A 34 4.92 -4.54 11.82
N LEU A 35 5.02 -3.30 11.35
CA LEU A 35 3.90 -2.55 10.80
C LEU A 35 3.85 -2.76 9.29
N ARG A 36 2.67 -3.13 8.78
CA ARG A 36 2.44 -3.50 7.38
C ARG A 36 1.25 -2.71 6.83
N HIS A 37 1.39 -2.28 5.58
CA HIS A 37 0.36 -1.63 4.80
C HIS A 37 0.20 -2.31 3.45
N ASP A 38 -1.00 -2.80 3.16
CA ASP A 38 -1.39 -3.20 1.81
C ASP A 38 -2.07 -2.01 1.13
N ILE A 39 -1.51 -1.53 0.02
CA ILE A 39 -2.00 -0.36 -0.70
C ILE A 39 -3.01 -0.81 -1.76
N ASP A 40 -4.26 -1.00 -1.36
CA ASP A 40 -5.31 -1.50 -2.27
C ASP A 40 -5.83 -0.44 -3.25
N HIS A 41 -5.70 0.85 -2.92
CA HIS A 41 -6.47 1.90 -3.60
C HIS A 41 -5.72 3.19 -3.94
N ASP A 42 -4.86 3.68 -3.05
CA ASP A 42 -4.38 5.06 -3.14
C ASP A 42 -2.93 5.16 -2.63
N LEU A 43 -2.00 5.26 -3.57
CA LEU A 43 -0.56 5.39 -3.28
C LEU A 43 -0.22 6.76 -2.68
N ASP A 44 -0.95 7.83 -3.02
CA ASP A 44 -0.69 9.15 -2.47
C ASP A 44 -1.10 9.23 -1.00
N LEU A 45 -2.25 8.63 -0.66
CA LEU A 45 -2.65 8.46 0.73
C LEU A 45 -1.63 7.63 1.53
N ALA A 46 -1.10 6.56 0.92
CA ALA A 46 -0.07 5.73 1.55
C ALA A 46 1.22 6.52 1.80
N LEU A 47 1.61 7.43 0.90
CA LEU A 47 2.74 8.33 1.09
C LEU A 47 2.52 9.34 2.22
N GLU A 48 1.30 9.87 2.35
CA GLU A 48 0.96 10.74 3.48
C GLU A 48 1.03 9.99 4.81
N MET A 49 0.54 8.75 4.85
CA MET A 49 0.67 7.86 6.01
C MET A 49 2.14 7.59 6.36
N ALA A 50 2.96 7.25 5.36
CA ALA A 50 4.39 7.01 5.53
C ALA A 50 5.12 8.25 6.08
N HIS A 51 4.75 9.44 5.60
CA HIS A 51 5.33 10.67 6.11
C HIS A 51 5.04 10.87 7.61
N VAL A 52 3.79 10.61 8.05
CA VAL A 52 3.41 10.69 9.47
C VAL A 52 4.20 9.68 10.30
N GLU A 53 4.31 8.44 9.85
CA GLU A 53 5.09 7.41 10.53
C GLU A 53 6.56 7.80 10.67
N HIS A 54 7.17 8.26 9.58
CA HIS A 54 8.55 8.71 9.56
C HIS A 54 8.80 9.85 10.54
N ALA A 55 7.92 10.86 10.53
CA ALA A 55 8.01 12.01 11.42
C ALA A 55 7.94 11.60 12.90
N LEU A 56 7.22 10.53 13.20
CA LEU A 56 7.09 9.95 14.55
C LEU A 56 8.15 8.87 14.85
N GLY A 57 9.10 8.61 13.94
CA GLY A 57 10.20 7.65 14.13
C GLY A 57 9.84 6.19 13.89
N HIS A 58 8.68 5.91 13.28
CA HIS A 58 8.23 4.57 12.94
C HIS A 58 8.82 4.06 11.62
N ARG A 59 8.87 2.73 11.50
CA ARG A 59 9.16 2.05 10.24
C ARG A 59 8.05 1.04 9.95
N ALA A 60 7.76 0.83 8.66
CA ALA A 60 6.69 -0.02 8.19
C ALA A 60 7.04 -0.60 6.81
N THR A 61 6.25 -1.55 6.33
CA THR A 61 6.35 -2.12 4.98
C THR A 61 5.09 -1.81 4.17
N TYR A 62 5.26 -1.25 2.98
CA TYR A 62 4.19 -0.89 2.06
C TYR A 62 4.17 -1.83 0.85
N TYR A 63 3.10 -2.61 0.69
CA TYR A 63 2.92 -3.55 -0.41
C TYR A 63 2.08 -2.93 -1.53
N LEU A 64 2.67 -2.85 -2.73
CA LEU A 64 2.06 -2.24 -3.91
C LEU A 64 1.27 -3.27 -4.72
N LEU A 65 -0.01 -3.00 -4.94
CA LEU A 65 -0.91 -3.78 -5.78
C LEU A 65 -0.76 -3.41 -7.25
N HIS A 66 -0.08 -4.29 -7.99
CA HIS A 66 0.26 -4.05 -9.40
C HIS A 66 -0.92 -4.04 -10.37
N THR A 67 -2.07 -4.57 -9.96
CA THR A 67 -3.31 -4.52 -10.73
C THR A 67 -4.16 -3.28 -10.47
N HIS A 68 -3.74 -2.37 -9.57
CA HIS A 68 -4.46 -1.13 -9.31
C HIS A 68 -3.99 0.00 -10.24
N ASP A 69 -4.88 0.94 -10.56
CA ASP A 69 -4.66 2.04 -11.52
C ASP A 69 -3.40 2.88 -11.25
N TYR A 70 -3.02 3.06 -9.97
CA TYR A 70 -1.83 3.83 -9.60
C TYR A 70 -0.52 3.18 -10.09
N TRP A 71 -0.54 1.90 -10.47
CA TRP A 71 0.63 1.23 -11.05
C TRP A 71 1.04 1.84 -12.39
N HIS A 72 0.13 2.55 -13.07
CA HIS A 72 0.41 3.27 -14.31
C HIS A 72 0.77 4.75 -14.09
N ASP A 73 0.91 5.19 -12.84
CA ASP A 73 1.35 6.54 -12.51
C ASP A 73 2.80 6.74 -13.00
N PRO A 74 3.09 7.78 -13.81
CA PRO A 74 4.46 8.07 -14.26
C PRO A 74 5.42 8.35 -13.10
N MET A 75 4.92 8.74 -11.93
CA MET A 75 5.68 8.99 -10.70
C MET A 75 5.76 7.79 -9.77
N LEU A 76 5.26 6.60 -10.17
CA LEU A 76 5.25 5.39 -9.33
C LEU A 76 6.63 5.12 -8.70
N VAL A 77 7.69 5.13 -9.51
CA VAL A 77 9.05 4.82 -9.04
C VAL A 77 9.54 5.85 -8.04
N ASP A 78 9.33 7.15 -8.30
CA ASP A 78 9.74 8.23 -7.41
C ASP A 78 8.97 8.19 -6.08
N LYS A 79 7.67 7.92 -6.14
CA LYS A 79 6.83 7.69 -4.96
C LYS A 79 7.34 6.51 -4.12
N CYS A 80 7.68 5.39 -4.76
CA CYS A 80 8.26 4.24 -4.08
C CYS A 80 9.63 4.55 -3.47
N ARG A 81 10.47 5.33 -4.17
CA ARG A 81 11.77 5.79 -3.65
C ARG A 81 11.59 6.68 -2.42
N GLN A 82 10.56 7.53 -2.41
CA GLN A 82 10.23 8.36 -1.24
C GLN A 82 9.83 7.52 -0.02
N LEU A 83 9.07 6.43 -0.19
CA LEU A 83 8.79 5.48 0.90
C LEU A 83 10.09 4.92 1.50
N VAL A 84 11.06 4.58 0.65
CA VAL A 84 12.38 4.08 1.08
C VAL A 84 13.19 5.18 1.78
N GLU A 85 13.17 6.42 1.29
CA GLU A 85 13.85 7.57 1.92
C GLU A 85 13.29 7.89 3.31
N TYR A 86 12.00 7.69 3.52
CA TYR A 86 11.34 7.73 4.83
C TYR A 86 11.73 6.55 5.74
N GLY A 87 12.52 5.60 5.24
CA GLY A 87 13.01 4.46 5.99
C GLY A 87 12.05 3.26 5.99
N HIS A 88 10.98 3.30 5.21
CA HIS A 88 10.06 2.18 5.06
C HIS A 88 10.61 1.13 4.08
N GLU A 89 10.05 -0.07 4.15
CA GLU A 89 10.24 -1.11 3.14
C GLU A 89 9.14 -1.01 2.08
N VAL A 90 9.46 -1.35 0.84
CA VAL A 90 8.49 -1.52 -0.25
C VAL A 90 8.44 -2.99 -0.68
N GLY A 91 7.24 -3.55 -0.74
CA GLY A 91 6.95 -4.92 -1.16
C GLY A 91 5.97 -4.98 -2.33
N LEU A 92 5.80 -6.17 -2.91
CA LEU A 92 4.79 -6.42 -3.96
C LEU A 92 3.53 -7.05 -3.36
N HIS A 93 2.38 -6.39 -3.49
CA HIS A 93 1.08 -6.98 -3.20
C HIS A 93 0.65 -7.85 -4.40
N LEU A 94 0.81 -9.15 -4.25
CA LEU A 94 0.81 -10.11 -5.32
C LEU A 94 -0.60 -10.47 -5.75
N ASN A 95 -0.97 -10.03 -6.96
CA ASN A 95 -2.19 -10.46 -7.65
C ASN A 95 -1.92 -11.25 -8.95
N VAL A 96 -0.70 -11.78 -9.12
CA VAL A 96 -0.24 -12.40 -10.39
C VAL A 96 -1.01 -13.69 -10.71
N LEU A 97 -1.35 -14.50 -9.70
CA LEU A 97 -2.12 -15.72 -9.95
C LEU A 97 -3.52 -15.39 -10.46
N THR A 98 -4.12 -14.31 -9.96
CA THR A 98 -5.40 -13.80 -10.49
C THR A 98 -5.30 -13.42 -11.96
N GLU A 99 -4.26 -12.70 -12.37
CA GLU A 99 -4.08 -12.36 -13.79
C GLU A 99 -3.92 -13.61 -14.68
N TRP A 100 -3.30 -14.66 -14.16
CA TRP A 100 -3.19 -15.94 -14.86
C TRP A 100 -4.53 -16.67 -14.94
N ILE A 101 -5.32 -16.64 -13.85
CA ILE A 101 -6.68 -17.18 -13.79
C ILE A 101 -7.58 -16.50 -14.83
N ASP A 102 -7.45 -15.18 -14.97
CA ASP A 102 -8.16 -14.38 -15.99
C ASP A 102 -7.66 -14.63 -17.42
N GLY A 103 -6.56 -15.36 -17.59
CA GLY A 103 -5.95 -15.61 -18.89
C GLY A 103 -5.19 -14.43 -19.48
N ARG A 104 -4.90 -13.39 -18.69
CA ARG A 104 -4.14 -12.20 -19.12
C ARG A 104 -2.64 -12.48 -19.29
N ILE A 105 -2.13 -13.45 -18.52
CA ILE A 105 -0.72 -13.86 -18.57
C ILE A 105 -0.58 -15.37 -18.72
N VAL A 106 0.61 -15.81 -19.15
CA VAL A 106 0.94 -17.24 -19.31
C VAL A 106 2.14 -17.62 -18.45
N ASP A 107 3.24 -16.85 -18.51
CA ASP A 107 4.45 -17.09 -17.73
C ASP A 107 4.49 -16.17 -16.49
N LEU A 108 4.20 -16.75 -15.32
CA LEU A 108 4.21 -16.04 -14.04
C LEU A 108 5.60 -15.51 -13.69
N THR A 109 6.65 -16.27 -13.95
CA THR A 109 8.02 -15.91 -13.55
C THR A 109 8.50 -14.72 -14.37
N ALA A 110 8.28 -14.75 -15.68
CA ALA A 110 8.61 -13.65 -16.57
C ALA A 110 7.84 -12.39 -16.17
N HIS A 111 6.53 -12.50 -15.95
CA HIS A 111 5.68 -11.37 -15.56
C HIS A 111 6.11 -10.74 -14.24
N ILE A 112 6.38 -11.53 -13.20
CA ILE A 112 6.88 -11.01 -11.92
C ILE A 112 8.21 -10.25 -12.11
N ARG A 113 9.12 -10.77 -12.94
CA ARG A 113 10.39 -10.08 -13.22
C ARG A 113 10.17 -8.76 -13.95
N GLU A 114 9.21 -8.72 -14.87
CA GLU A 114 8.84 -7.48 -15.58
C GLU A 114 8.25 -6.44 -14.64
N LEU A 115 7.38 -6.84 -13.70
CA LEU A 115 6.84 -5.96 -12.66
C LEU A 115 7.94 -5.38 -11.75
N LEU A 116 8.89 -6.21 -11.34
CA LEU A 116 9.92 -5.81 -10.38
C LEU A 116 11.09 -5.03 -11.00
N ARG A 117 11.36 -5.22 -12.31
CA ARG A 117 12.49 -4.61 -13.01
C ARG A 117 12.53 -3.08 -12.92
N PRO A 118 11.49 -2.32 -13.33
CA PRO A 118 11.56 -0.86 -13.32
C PRO A 118 11.72 -0.28 -11.91
N LEU A 119 11.08 -0.90 -10.91
CA LEU A 119 11.20 -0.47 -9.51
C LEU A 119 12.62 -0.69 -8.97
N ARG A 120 13.21 -1.85 -9.24
CA ARG A 120 14.59 -2.16 -8.82
C ARG A 120 15.64 -1.33 -9.56
N GLU A 121 15.49 -1.14 -10.86
CA GLU A 121 16.36 -0.26 -11.66
C GLU A 121 16.25 1.20 -11.19
N GLY A 122 15.06 1.62 -10.72
CA GLY A 122 14.81 2.90 -10.06
C GLY A 122 15.30 3.02 -8.61
N GLY A 123 15.99 2.00 -8.09
CA GLY A 123 16.57 2.03 -6.73
C GLY A 123 15.63 1.62 -5.60
N VAL A 124 14.50 0.98 -5.89
CA VAL A 124 13.56 0.47 -4.89
C VAL A 124 13.86 -1.02 -4.63
N PRO A 125 14.41 -1.40 -3.46
CA PRO A 125 14.85 -2.76 -3.18
C PRO A 125 13.67 -3.66 -2.76
N ILE A 126 12.87 -4.11 -3.72
CA ILE A 126 11.72 -4.99 -3.44
C ILE A 126 12.20 -6.43 -3.27
N VAL A 127 12.05 -6.96 -2.05
CA VAL A 127 12.42 -8.33 -1.68
C VAL A 127 11.28 -9.11 -1.00
N GLY A 128 10.24 -8.43 -0.53
CA GLY A 128 9.07 -9.02 0.12
C GLY A 128 7.84 -9.03 -0.78
N THR A 129 6.92 -9.95 -0.51
CA THR A 129 5.60 -9.98 -1.13
C THR A 129 4.48 -10.21 -0.11
N SER A 130 3.25 -9.94 -0.48
CA SER A 130 2.03 -10.14 0.31
C SER A 130 0.91 -10.55 -0.64
N ALA A 131 0.24 -11.68 -0.43
CA ALA A 131 -0.84 -12.11 -1.30
C ALA A 131 -2.06 -11.17 -1.23
N HIS A 132 -2.52 -10.72 -2.40
CA HIS A 132 -3.76 -9.94 -2.52
C HIS A 132 -4.99 -10.84 -2.39
N GLY A 133 -5.94 -10.40 -1.56
CA GLY A 133 -7.20 -11.07 -1.26
C GLY A 133 -8.27 -10.86 -2.33
N ASP A 134 -7.94 -11.03 -3.60
CA ASP A 134 -8.85 -10.76 -4.73
C ASP A 134 -10.16 -11.55 -4.62
N ARG A 135 -11.28 -10.98 -5.08
CA ARG A 135 -12.57 -11.68 -5.11
C ARG A 135 -12.49 -12.98 -5.93
N ALA A 136 -11.72 -12.97 -7.01
CA ALA A 136 -11.50 -14.14 -7.86
C ALA A 136 -10.89 -15.33 -7.09
N CYS A 137 -10.13 -15.08 -6.02
CA CYS A 137 -9.58 -16.14 -5.15
C CYS A 137 -10.70 -17.00 -4.53
N TYR A 138 -11.80 -16.36 -4.12
CA TYR A 138 -12.96 -17.05 -3.54
C TYR A 138 -13.84 -17.69 -4.62
N GLU A 139 -13.92 -17.09 -5.80
CA GLU A 139 -14.72 -17.62 -6.92
C GLU A 139 -14.07 -18.88 -7.52
N HIS A 140 -12.74 -18.91 -7.61
CA HIS A 140 -11.98 -19.97 -8.27
C HIS A 140 -11.09 -20.79 -7.31
N GLN A 141 -11.22 -20.57 -6.00
CA GLN A 141 -10.62 -21.38 -4.93
C GLN A 141 -9.08 -21.50 -5.04
N TYR A 142 -8.39 -20.36 -5.04
CA TYR A 142 -6.92 -20.28 -5.01
C TYR A 142 -6.43 -19.15 -4.11
N ILE A 143 -5.17 -19.21 -3.67
CA ILE A 143 -4.51 -18.10 -2.98
C ILE A 143 -3.29 -17.65 -3.78
N ASN A 144 -3.08 -16.34 -3.93
CA ASN A 144 -2.01 -15.78 -4.76
C ASN A 144 -0.60 -16.31 -4.40
N TYR A 145 -0.28 -16.56 -3.13
CA TYR A 145 1.02 -17.10 -2.74
C TYR A 145 1.20 -18.59 -3.05
N TRP A 146 0.14 -19.32 -3.44
CA TRP A 146 0.24 -20.73 -3.83
C TRP A 146 1.08 -20.94 -5.10
N ILE A 147 1.60 -19.88 -5.72
CA ILE A 147 2.59 -20.01 -6.78
C ILE A 147 4.00 -20.31 -6.24
N TRP A 148 4.30 -19.96 -4.98
CA TRP A 148 5.67 -19.90 -4.47
C TRP A 148 6.19 -21.23 -3.93
N GLN A 149 7.19 -21.82 -4.60
CA GLN A 149 7.81 -23.07 -4.21
C GLN A 149 8.30 -23.07 -2.76
N GLU A 150 8.94 -21.98 -2.32
CA GLU A 150 9.56 -21.84 -1.01
C GLU A 150 8.55 -21.84 0.15
N LEU A 151 7.28 -21.57 -0.14
CA LEU A 151 6.21 -21.54 0.86
C LEU A 151 5.44 -22.87 0.95
N ARG A 152 5.74 -23.83 0.06
CA ARG A 152 5.09 -25.15 0.07
C ARG A 152 5.44 -25.90 1.36
N GLY A 153 4.46 -26.01 2.26
CA GLY A 153 4.58 -26.84 3.46
C GLY A 153 4.73 -28.33 3.14
N THR A 154 5.01 -29.14 4.18
CA THR A 154 5.15 -30.61 4.03
C THR A 154 3.84 -31.31 3.70
N ASN A 155 2.70 -30.73 4.10
CA ASN A 155 1.36 -31.23 3.79
C ASN A 155 0.39 -30.07 3.52
N PRO A 156 0.43 -29.46 2.32
CA PRO A 156 -0.43 -28.32 1.98
C PRO A 156 -1.93 -28.63 2.15
N SER A 157 -2.36 -29.84 1.80
CA SER A 157 -3.76 -30.26 1.96
C SER A 157 -4.27 -30.18 3.41
N ALA A 158 -3.41 -30.35 4.41
CA ALA A 158 -3.79 -30.23 5.82
C ALA A 158 -3.72 -28.78 6.34
N HIS A 159 -2.88 -27.93 5.75
CA HIS A 159 -2.54 -26.62 6.30
C HIS A 159 -3.08 -25.44 5.52
N GLU A 160 -3.48 -25.61 4.27
CA GLU A 160 -3.99 -24.53 3.41
C GLU A 160 -5.52 -24.42 3.41
N ASN A 161 -6.22 -25.51 3.73
CA ASN A 161 -7.67 -25.49 3.86
C ASN A 161 -8.13 -24.59 5.02
N GLY A 162 -9.19 -23.83 4.80
CA GLY A 162 -9.79 -22.97 5.83
C GLY A 162 -9.15 -21.58 5.96
N ARG A 163 -8.24 -21.23 5.03
CA ARG A 163 -7.65 -19.90 4.94
C ARG A 163 -8.48 -18.96 4.06
N SER A 164 -8.38 -17.67 4.31
CA SER A 164 -8.88 -16.63 3.41
C SER A 164 -7.88 -16.37 2.27
N ALA A 165 -8.27 -15.51 1.31
CA ALA A 165 -7.42 -15.15 0.17
C ALA A 165 -6.11 -14.42 0.57
N GLU A 166 -6.09 -13.82 1.75
CA GLU A 166 -4.93 -13.16 2.36
C GLU A 166 -4.04 -14.14 3.15
N GLY A 167 -4.46 -15.41 3.28
CA GLY A 167 -3.67 -16.48 3.88
C GLY A 167 -3.86 -16.73 5.36
N ILE A 168 -4.84 -16.09 6.02
CA ILE A 168 -5.12 -16.31 7.44
C ILE A 168 -6.28 -17.27 7.64
N TYR A 169 -6.27 -18.05 8.72
CA TYR A 169 -7.41 -18.92 9.06
C TYR A 169 -8.63 -18.08 9.41
N VAL A 170 -9.80 -18.48 8.89
CA VAL A 170 -11.07 -17.80 9.15
C VAL A 170 -12.15 -18.81 9.53
N ALA A 171 -12.97 -18.46 10.53
CA ALA A 171 -14.01 -19.36 11.04
C ALA A 171 -15.22 -19.46 10.11
N GLU A 172 -15.56 -18.39 9.39
CA GLU A 172 -16.72 -18.36 8.51
C GLU A 172 -16.47 -19.13 7.20
N PRO A 173 -17.22 -20.20 6.89
CA PRO A 173 -16.96 -21.03 5.72
C PRO A 173 -16.98 -20.29 4.37
N ARG A 174 -17.79 -19.23 4.25
CA ARG A 174 -17.87 -18.43 3.02
C ARG A 174 -16.58 -17.66 2.68
N HIS A 175 -15.70 -17.48 3.66
CA HIS A 175 -14.41 -16.82 3.48
C HIS A 175 -13.26 -17.83 3.46
N GLN A 176 -13.56 -19.14 3.49
CA GLN A 176 -12.55 -20.18 3.40
C GLN A 176 -12.31 -20.56 1.95
N ILE A 177 -11.05 -20.78 1.63
CA ILE A 177 -10.60 -21.30 0.35
C ILE A 177 -10.22 -22.76 0.55
N ALA A 178 -10.74 -23.61 -0.32
CA ALA A 178 -10.39 -25.02 -0.38
C ALA A 178 -9.10 -25.22 -1.17
N TYR A 179 -8.16 -25.95 -0.58
CA TYR A 179 -6.94 -26.33 -1.28
C TYR A 179 -7.23 -27.46 -2.28
N PRO A 180 -6.77 -27.36 -3.54
CA PRO A 180 -7.10 -28.33 -4.60
C PRO A 180 -6.50 -29.71 -4.32
N ALA A 181 -7.33 -30.74 -4.38
CA ALA A 181 -6.94 -32.12 -4.05
C ALA A 181 -5.91 -32.72 -5.01
N ASP A 182 -5.85 -32.26 -6.25
CA ASP A 182 -4.86 -32.67 -7.25
C ASP A 182 -3.57 -31.82 -7.22
N GLU A 183 -3.47 -30.88 -6.27
CA GLU A 183 -2.37 -29.90 -6.13
C GLU A 183 -2.17 -29.02 -7.38
N ARG A 184 -3.25 -28.78 -8.14
CA ARG A 184 -3.21 -27.93 -9.34
C ARG A 184 -4.17 -26.76 -9.20
N ILE A 185 -3.76 -25.62 -9.76
CA ILE A 185 -4.63 -24.46 -9.93
C ILE A 185 -5.29 -24.57 -11.30
N HIS A 186 -6.61 -24.41 -11.33
CA HIS A 186 -7.44 -24.59 -12.52
C HIS A 186 -8.04 -23.26 -12.94
N ARG A 187 -7.88 -22.92 -14.22
CA ARG A 187 -8.57 -21.79 -14.85
C ARG A 187 -9.97 -22.18 -15.31
N PRO A 188 -10.89 -21.21 -15.45
CA PRO A 188 -12.22 -21.43 -16.01
C PRO A 188 -12.23 -22.03 -17.42
N ASP A 189 -11.17 -21.80 -18.21
CA ASP A 189 -11.01 -22.32 -19.58
C ASP A 189 -10.43 -23.75 -19.65
N GLY A 190 -10.22 -24.41 -18.51
CA GLY A 190 -9.71 -25.78 -18.41
C GLY A 190 -8.18 -25.90 -18.44
N VAL A 191 -7.45 -24.80 -18.59
CA VAL A 191 -5.99 -24.79 -18.43
C VAL A 191 -5.66 -24.96 -16.94
N SER A 192 -4.66 -25.78 -16.62
CA SER A 192 -4.19 -25.96 -15.24
C SER A 192 -2.67 -25.90 -15.13
N MET A 193 -2.18 -25.49 -13.96
CA MET A 193 -0.76 -25.56 -13.63
C MET A 193 -0.56 -26.14 -12.22
N PRO A 194 0.61 -26.74 -11.93
CA PRO A 194 0.94 -27.13 -10.57
C PRO A 194 0.91 -25.91 -9.64
N ALA A 195 0.35 -26.08 -8.44
CA ALA A 195 0.64 -25.16 -7.36
C ALA A 195 2.14 -25.24 -7.01
N TRP A 196 2.68 -24.16 -6.44
CA TRP A 196 4.03 -24.04 -5.91
C TRP A 196 5.14 -24.16 -6.96
N GLY A 197 4.84 -23.80 -8.21
CA GLY A 197 5.75 -23.97 -9.36
C GLY A 197 6.74 -22.83 -9.61
N VAL A 198 6.62 -21.70 -8.93
CA VAL A 198 7.45 -20.49 -9.13
C VAL A 198 8.42 -20.32 -7.97
N SER A 199 9.72 -20.18 -8.27
CA SER A 199 10.71 -19.87 -7.23
C SER A 199 10.73 -18.37 -6.91
N MET A 200 10.48 -18.03 -5.65
CA MET A 200 10.67 -16.68 -5.10
C MET A 200 12.10 -16.19 -5.34
N ARG A 201 13.10 -17.05 -5.06
CA ARG A 201 14.51 -16.70 -5.23
C ARG A 201 14.86 -16.39 -6.69
N ALA A 202 14.26 -17.10 -7.64
CA ALA A 202 14.44 -16.83 -9.07
C ALA A 202 13.86 -15.47 -9.50
N CYS A 203 12.94 -14.91 -8.71
CA CYS A 203 12.40 -13.56 -8.86
C CYS A 203 13.11 -12.51 -7.97
N GLY A 204 14.11 -12.92 -7.19
CA GLY A 204 14.79 -12.05 -6.21
C GLY A 204 13.94 -11.70 -4.99
N LEU A 205 12.89 -12.48 -4.71
CA LEU A 205 12.04 -12.35 -3.53
C LEU A 205 12.51 -13.33 -2.44
N LEU A 206 12.34 -12.94 -1.19
CA LEU A 206 12.88 -13.65 -0.03
C LEU A 206 11.80 -14.21 0.90
N TYR A 207 10.67 -13.51 1.02
CA TYR A 207 9.62 -13.86 1.97
C TYR A 207 8.25 -13.36 1.50
N ASP A 208 7.20 -13.98 2.01
CA ASP A 208 5.82 -13.50 1.92
C ASP A 208 5.31 -13.12 3.31
N ALA A 209 4.62 -11.98 3.44
CA ALA A 209 4.27 -11.36 4.70
C ALA A 209 3.49 -12.28 5.64
N VAL A 210 2.53 -13.07 5.14
CA VAL A 210 1.72 -13.95 5.98
C VAL A 210 2.50 -15.18 6.47
N HIS A 211 3.63 -15.48 5.83
CA HIS A 211 4.51 -16.61 6.17
C HIS A 211 5.67 -16.22 7.10
N VAL A 212 5.87 -14.93 7.37
CA VAL A 212 6.90 -14.48 8.32
C VAL A 212 6.50 -14.90 9.73
N GLN A 213 7.41 -15.56 10.47
CA GLN A 213 7.11 -16.06 11.81
C GLN A 213 6.84 -14.93 12.82
N HIS A 214 5.67 -14.99 13.46
CA HIS A 214 5.20 -14.09 14.50
C HIS A 214 4.34 -14.84 15.53
N ASP A 215 4.17 -14.26 16.71
CA ASP A 215 3.34 -14.81 17.79
C ASP A 215 1.88 -14.37 17.64
N ARG A 216 1.63 -13.15 17.16
CA ARG A 216 0.29 -12.61 16.93
C ARG A 216 0.19 -11.79 15.65
N TYR A 217 -0.97 -11.88 15.03
CA TYR A 217 -1.33 -11.16 13.81
C TYR A 217 -2.54 -10.28 14.08
N TRP A 218 -2.44 -9.01 13.70
CA TRP A 218 -3.48 -8.01 13.87
C TRP A 218 -3.81 -7.44 12.51
N THR A 219 -5.09 -7.33 12.16
CA THR A 219 -5.50 -6.89 10.83
C THR A 219 -6.81 -6.12 10.85
N ASP A 220 -6.81 -4.97 10.19
CA ASP A 220 -8.00 -4.18 9.92
C ASP A 220 -8.67 -4.54 8.58
N THR A 221 -8.35 -5.69 7.97
CA THR A 221 -8.93 -6.12 6.68
C THR A 221 -10.45 -5.98 6.70
N GLY A 222 -10.99 -5.23 5.73
CA GLY A 222 -12.41 -4.83 5.70
C GLY A 222 -12.74 -3.56 6.47
N GLY A 223 -11.72 -2.80 6.90
CA GLY A 223 -11.82 -1.51 7.60
C GLY A 223 -12.19 -1.61 9.07
N ARG A 224 -12.10 -2.81 9.66
CA ARG A 224 -12.43 -3.09 11.07
C ARG A 224 -11.57 -4.25 11.58
N TRP A 225 -11.32 -4.27 12.89
CA TRP A 225 -10.72 -5.41 13.60
C TRP A 225 -11.75 -6.53 13.81
N THR A 226 -12.19 -7.17 12.72
CA THR A 226 -13.14 -8.29 12.78
C THR A 226 -12.48 -9.64 12.53
N ARG A 227 -11.33 -9.64 11.85
CA ARG A 227 -10.51 -10.84 11.58
C ARG A 227 -9.41 -11.05 12.62
N SER A 228 -9.18 -10.06 13.47
CA SER A 228 -8.40 -10.13 14.70
C SER A 228 -9.04 -9.23 15.75
N ASP A 229 -8.59 -9.32 17.00
CA ASP A 229 -8.89 -8.28 17.99
C ASP A 229 -8.22 -6.95 17.60
N ASP A 230 -8.64 -5.87 18.26
CA ASP A 230 -8.07 -4.53 18.11
C ASP A 230 -6.76 -4.41 18.91
N PRO A 231 -5.60 -4.15 18.27
CA PRO A 231 -4.31 -4.12 18.95
C PRO A 231 -4.24 -3.06 20.06
N MET A 232 -5.03 -1.98 19.99
CA MET A 232 -5.08 -0.96 21.05
C MET A 232 -5.64 -1.48 22.38
N ARG A 233 -6.26 -2.66 22.38
CA ARG A 233 -6.81 -3.30 23.58
C ARG A 233 -5.85 -4.28 24.25
N HIS A 234 -4.65 -4.43 23.70
CA HIS A 234 -3.67 -5.40 24.16
C HIS A 234 -2.31 -4.74 24.38
N ASP A 235 -1.53 -5.30 25.30
CA ASP A 235 -0.12 -4.96 25.47
C ASP A 235 0.71 -5.73 24.44
N LEU A 236 1.33 -4.99 23.51
CA LEU A 236 2.19 -5.54 22.46
C LEU A 236 3.69 -5.37 22.80
N SER A 237 4.03 -4.93 24.01
CA SER A 237 5.43 -4.74 24.43
C SER A 237 6.26 -6.03 24.46
N ARG A 238 5.60 -7.19 24.46
CA ARG A 238 6.22 -8.51 24.45
C ARG A 238 5.80 -9.35 23.27
N GLY A 239 6.74 -10.13 22.76
CA GLY A 239 6.52 -11.06 21.65
C GLY A 239 6.69 -10.43 20.27
N ARG A 240 6.38 -11.22 19.26
CA ARG A 240 6.56 -10.88 17.84
C ARG A 240 5.20 -10.63 17.23
N HIS A 241 4.94 -9.41 16.79
CA HIS A 241 3.66 -9.00 16.24
C HIS A 241 3.82 -8.58 14.78
N GLN A 242 2.81 -8.89 13.98
CA GLN A 242 2.60 -8.22 12.70
C GLN A 242 1.25 -7.50 12.75
N VAL A 243 1.26 -6.20 12.48
CA VAL A 243 0.07 -5.33 12.47
C VAL A 243 -0.16 -4.84 11.05
N LEU A 244 -1.22 -5.32 10.41
CA LEU A 244 -1.67 -4.89 9.09
C LEU A 244 -2.72 -3.80 9.24
N VAL A 245 -2.45 -2.66 8.59
CA VAL A 245 -3.36 -1.51 8.46
C VAL A 245 -3.44 -1.11 6.99
N HIS A 246 -4.64 -1.02 6.41
CA HIS A 246 -4.76 -0.54 5.02
C HIS A 246 -4.94 0.98 5.01
N PRO A 247 -4.07 1.77 4.35
CA PRO A 247 -4.10 3.24 4.41
C PRO A 247 -5.47 3.85 4.13
N PHE A 248 -6.20 3.26 3.17
CA PHE A 248 -7.52 3.71 2.75
C PHE A 248 -8.54 3.87 3.90
N TRP A 249 -8.54 2.95 4.88
CA TRP A 249 -9.51 2.99 5.98
C TRP A 249 -9.21 4.09 7.01
N TRP A 250 -7.99 4.60 7.00
CA TRP A 250 -7.48 5.60 7.94
C TRP A 250 -7.45 7.00 7.36
N ARG A 251 -7.98 7.16 6.14
CA ARG A 251 -8.21 8.47 5.52
C ARG A 251 -9.21 9.29 6.33
N ASP A 252 -8.82 10.50 6.70
CA ASP A 252 -9.71 11.52 7.24
C ASP A 252 -10.37 12.33 6.11
N THR A 253 -11.38 13.14 6.47
CA THR A 253 -12.04 14.02 5.51
C THR A 253 -11.02 15.00 4.93
N PRO A 254 -10.86 15.10 3.60
CA PRO A 254 -9.91 16.02 2.99
C PRO A 254 -10.16 17.44 3.52
N ARG A 255 -9.13 18.06 4.10
CA ARG A 255 -9.24 19.45 4.55
C ARG A 255 -9.52 20.32 3.32
N LYS A 256 -10.67 20.99 3.32
CA LYS A 256 -10.99 21.98 2.30
C LYS A 256 -10.35 23.30 2.72
N ILE A 257 -9.38 23.75 1.94
CA ILE A 257 -8.78 25.06 2.12
C ILE A 257 -9.42 25.98 1.09
N VAL A 258 -10.11 27.01 1.57
CA VAL A 258 -10.73 28.03 0.73
C VAL A 258 -9.76 29.19 0.65
N ILE A 259 -9.18 29.40 -0.53
CA ILE A 259 -8.34 30.56 -0.82
C ILE A 259 -9.17 31.54 -1.63
N ASN A 260 -9.44 32.71 -1.06
CA ASN A 260 -10.13 33.78 -1.75
C ASN A 260 -9.10 34.68 -2.44
N THR A 261 -9.13 34.73 -3.77
CA THR A 261 -8.37 35.71 -4.55
C THR A 261 -9.26 36.91 -4.86
N ILE A 262 -8.64 38.08 -5.06
CA ILE A 262 -9.38 39.30 -5.42
C ILE A 262 -9.85 39.21 -6.88
N ASN A 263 -9.05 38.61 -7.77
CA ASN A 263 -9.41 38.43 -9.17
C ASN A 263 -9.77 36.97 -9.48
N PRO A 264 -10.81 36.71 -10.31
CA PRO A 264 -11.17 35.36 -10.75
C PRO A 264 -10.08 34.65 -11.57
N GLU A 265 -9.28 35.41 -12.32
CA GLU A 265 -8.17 34.87 -13.13
C GLU A 265 -7.08 34.24 -12.24
N ASP A 266 -6.78 34.90 -11.11
CA ASP A 266 -5.82 34.40 -10.10
C ASP A 266 -6.31 33.10 -9.44
N THR A 267 -7.63 32.90 -9.31
CA THR A 267 -8.19 31.66 -8.74
C THR A 267 -7.94 30.46 -9.66
N THR A 268 -8.06 30.66 -10.97
CA THR A 268 -7.87 29.60 -11.97
C THR A 268 -6.40 29.21 -12.05
N TYR A 269 -5.51 30.20 -12.11
CA TYR A 269 -4.07 29.98 -12.09
C TYR A 269 -3.60 29.27 -10.81
N LEU A 270 -4.06 29.72 -9.64
CA LEU A 270 -3.71 29.10 -8.37
C LEU A 270 -4.20 27.65 -8.29
N ALA A 271 -5.42 27.36 -8.76
CA ALA A 271 -5.95 26.01 -8.80
C ALA A 271 -5.10 25.11 -9.71
N GLN A 272 -4.67 25.60 -10.87
CA GLN A 272 -3.79 24.88 -11.77
C GLN A 272 -2.42 24.62 -11.13
N ALA A 273 -1.79 25.64 -10.54
CA ALA A 273 -0.51 25.49 -9.86
C ALA A 273 -0.57 24.49 -8.70
N ILE A 274 -1.65 24.48 -7.92
CA ILE A 274 -1.87 23.49 -6.84
C ILE A 274 -1.99 22.08 -7.42
N ASN A 275 -2.76 21.91 -8.50
CA ASN A 275 -2.94 20.61 -9.15
C ASN A 275 -1.65 20.06 -9.76
N GLU A 276 -0.78 20.95 -10.27
CA GLU A 276 0.50 20.57 -10.89
C GLU A 276 1.60 20.32 -9.86
N ALA A 277 1.60 21.06 -8.75
CA ALA A 277 2.70 21.03 -7.78
C ALA A 277 2.43 20.17 -6.53
N THR A 278 1.18 19.71 -6.33
CA THR A 278 0.78 19.01 -5.10
C THR A 278 -0.23 17.89 -5.38
N SER A 279 -0.45 17.00 -4.42
CA SER A 279 -1.53 15.98 -4.46
C SER A 279 -2.93 16.57 -4.20
N CYS A 280 -3.03 17.87 -3.91
CA CYS A 280 -4.30 18.53 -3.65
C CYS A 280 -5.09 18.76 -4.95
N ARG A 281 -6.42 18.68 -4.87
CA ARG A 281 -7.32 19.13 -5.96
C ARG A 281 -7.73 20.58 -5.77
N GLY A 282 -7.10 21.48 -6.52
CA GLY A 282 -7.54 22.85 -6.71
C GLY A 282 -8.79 22.92 -7.61
N ARG A 283 -9.83 23.64 -7.16
CA ARG A 283 -11.00 24.00 -7.97
C ARG A 283 -11.23 25.51 -7.89
N ALA A 284 -11.26 26.16 -9.05
CA ALA A 284 -11.65 27.56 -9.14
C ALA A 284 -13.18 27.66 -9.17
N ASN A 285 -13.75 28.38 -8.20
CA ASN A 285 -15.17 28.73 -8.19
C ASN A 285 -15.27 30.25 -8.20
N SER A 286 -15.87 30.83 -9.25
CA SER A 286 -16.19 32.25 -9.26
C SER A 286 -17.57 32.47 -8.64
N LEU A 287 -17.64 33.29 -7.58
CA LEU A 287 -18.91 33.76 -7.02
C LEU A 287 -19.49 34.96 -7.80
N LEU A 288 -18.75 35.49 -8.77
CA LEU A 288 -19.15 36.62 -9.61
C LEU A 288 -19.18 36.20 -11.10
N PRO A 289 -20.17 36.63 -11.89
CA PRO A 289 -20.15 36.36 -13.33
C PRO A 289 -18.90 36.96 -13.97
N ALA A 290 -18.28 36.22 -14.90
CA ALA A 290 -17.09 36.65 -15.61
C ALA A 290 -17.35 38.01 -16.28
N VAL A 291 -16.56 39.03 -15.92
CA VAL A 291 -16.56 40.31 -16.60
C VAL A 291 -15.48 40.22 -17.66
N ASP A 292 -15.88 40.21 -18.93
CA ASP A 292 -14.97 40.26 -20.07
C ASP A 292 -14.12 41.55 -19.97
N GLY A 293 -12.84 41.39 -19.69
CA GLY A 293 -11.87 42.47 -19.53
C GLY A 293 -10.48 42.02 -19.95
N HIS A 294 -9.87 42.78 -20.85
CA HIS A 294 -8.57 42.53 -21.48
C HIS A 294 -7.41 42.36 -20.47
N ILE A 295 -6.61 41.32 -20.67
CA ILE A 295 -5.44 40.93 -19.87
C ILE A 295 -4.29 41.93 -20.08
N PRO A 296 -3.76 42.62 -19.04
CA PRO A 296 -2.43 43.20 -19.08
C PRO A 296 -1.40 42.12 -18.72
N ASP A 297 -0.28 42.06 -19.44
CA ASP A 297 0.87 41.20 -19.12
C ASP A 297 1.32 41.45 -17.67
N ASN A 298 1.12 40.44 -16.81
CA ASN A 298 1.45 40.55 -15.40
C ASN A 298 2.96 40.33 -15.21
N ASP A 299 3.61 41.33 -14.59
CA ASP A 299 5.03 41.41 -14.31
C ASP A 299 5.56 40.15 -13.61
N THR A 300 6.60 39.54 -14.18
CA THR A 300 7.30 38.33 -13.70
C THR A 300 7.60 38.38 -12.19
N SER A 301 7.82 39.59 -11.66
CA SER A 301 8.09 39.83 -10.24
C SER A 301 6.95 39.41 -9.29
N GLN A 302 5.68 39.61 -9.66
CA GLN A 302 4.54 39.25 -8.81
C GLN A 302 4.29 37.73 -8.81
N ARG A 303 4.59 37.07 -9.94
CA ARG A 303 4.51 35.60 -10.06
C ARG A 303 5.53 34.91 -9.15
N ASP A 304 6.75 35.41 -9.14
CA ASP A 304 7.82 34.85 -8.31
C ASP A 304 7.54 35.03 -6.82
N VAL A 305 7.00 36.20 -6.42
CA VAL A 305 6.61 36.46 -5.02
C VAL A 305 5.44 35.57 -4.58
N MET A 306 4.46 35.32 -5.45
CA MET A 306 3.33 34.43 -5.11
C MET A 306 3.76 32.96 -5.05
N LEU A 307 4.61 32.49 -5.97
CA LEU A 307 5.18 31.15 -5.93
C LEU A 307 6.05 30.95 -4.68
N GLU A 308 6.84 31.95 -4.31
CA GLU A 308 7.64 31.92 -3.09
C GLU A 308 6.75 31.92 -1.83
N THR A 309 5.65 32.68 -1.82
CA THR A 309 4.67 32.66 -0.73
C THR A 309 3.97 31.29 -0.61
N ILE A 310 3.59 30.68 -1.74
CA ILE A 310 3.02 29.32 -1.77
C ILE A 310 4.03 28.30 -1.26
N ARG A 311 5.31 28.40 -1.65
CA ARG A 311 6.39 27.56 -1.16
C ARG A 311 6.61 27.74 0.35
N GLN A 312 6.55 28.97 0.85
CA GLN A 312 6.69 29.26 2.28
C GLN A 312 5.50 28.74 3.10
N ILE A 313 4.27 28.84 2.59
CA ILE A 313 3.08 28.24 3.21
C ILE A 313 3.19 26.71 3.20
N ALA A 314 3.59 26.11 2.07
CA ALA A 314 3.81 24.67 1.97
C ALA A 314 4.95 24.19 2.90
N ALA A 315 6.00 24.98 3.08
CA ALA A 315 7.10 24.70 4.01
C ALA A 315 6.67 24.85 5.48
N ALA A 316 5.87 25.88 5.81
CA ALA A 316 5.28 26.05 7.14
C ALA A 316 4.36 24.88 7.51
N TRP A 317 3.59 24.35 6.55
CA TRP A 317 2.77 23.15 6.76
C TRP A 317 3.57 21.85 6.92
N ARG A 318 4.82 21.80 6.46
CA ARG A 318 5.74 20.67 6.73
C ARG A 318 6.43 20.78 8.09
N ALA A 319 6.32 21.91 8.77
CA ALA A 319 7.05 22.23 10.00
C ALA A 319 6.17 22.28 11.27
N GLU A 320 4.85 22.15 11.14
CA GLU A 320 3.96 22.01 12.31
C GLU A 320 3.74 20.52 12.65
N PRO A 321 3.96 20.12 13.92
CA PRO A 321 3.95 18.72 14.35
C PRO A 321 2.59 18.02 14.24
#